data_AF-A0A1M5Q7D0-F1
#
_entry.id   AF-A0A1M5Q7D0-F1
#
_cell.length_a   1.000
_cell.length_b   1.000
_cell.length_c   1.000
_cell.angle_alpha   90.00
_cell.angle_beta   90.00
_cell.angle_gamma   90.00
#
_symmetry.space_group_name_H-M   'P 1'
#
loop_
_entity.id
_entity.type
_entity.pdbx_description
1 polymer ?
#
loop_
_entity_poly.entity_id
_entity_poly.type
_entity_poly.pdbx_seq_one_letter_code
_entity_poly.pdbx_strand_id
1 'polypeptide(L)' 'MVVGSPTAELYVNGAAVSGFVVDPGECRSITLEGVNSIGIVGSGTGSSNVKISFSINYKF' A
#
# COMPACT_ATOMS: atom_id res chain seq x y z
N MET A 1 7.97 -13.92 22.08
CA MET A 1 6.84 -13.57 21.19
C MET A 1 7.41 -12.64 20.13
N VAL A 2 7.45 -13.04 18.86
CA VAL A 2 7.79 -12.10 17.78
C VAL A 2 6.54 -11.25 17.58
N VAL A 3 6.57 -10.02 18.09
CA VAL A 3 5.58 -9.00 17.74
C VAL A 3 5.88 -8.57 16.31
N GLY A 4 4.96 -8.83 15.39
CA GLY A 4 5.09 -8.35 14.02
C GLY A 4 4.96 -6.83 14.01
N SER A 5 5.99 -6.14 13.53
CA SER A 5 5.94 -4.70 13.27
C SER A 5 4.76 -4.37 12.33
N PRO A 6 4.09 -3.23 12.51
CA PRO A 6 2.94 -2.89 11.68
C PRO A 6 3.39 -2.65 10.25
N THR A 7 2.73 -3.29 9.29
CA THR A 7 3.00 -3.15 7.85
C THR A 7 1.71 -2.84 7.11
N ALA A 8 1.83 -2.31 5.88
CA ALA A 8 0.68 -2.15 4.99
C ALA A 8 0.97 -2.73 3.61
N GLU A 9 -0.01 -3.44 3.05
CA GLU A 9 0.05 -4.01 1.70
C GLU A 9 -0.91 -3.27 0.77
N LEU A 10 -0.45 -3.03 -0.47
CA LEU A 10 -1.26 -2.43 -1.51
C LEU A 10 -2.13 -3.49 -2.20
N TYR A 11 -3.42 -3.22 -2.29
CA TYR A 11 -4.36 -4.01 -3.08
C TYR A 11 -4.82 -3.18 -4.28
N VAL A 12 -4.82 -3.79 -5.46
CA VAL A 12 -5.37 -3.22 -6.69
C VAL A 12 -6.39 -4.17 -7.28
N ASN A 13 -7.56 -3.65 -7.61
CA ASN A 13 -8.68 -4.44 -8.15
C ASN A 13 -9.05 -5.65 -7.26
N GLY A 14 -8.88 -5.50 -5.94
CA GLY A 14 -9.14 -6.56 -4.95
C GLY A 14 -8.03 -7.60 -4.77
N ALA A 15 -6.92 -7.50 -5.50
CA ALA A 15 -5.77 -8.39 -5.39
C ALA A 15 -4.57 -7.69 -4.76
N ALA A 16 -3.84 -8.40 -3.89
CA ALA A 16 -2.60 -7.91 -3.32
C ALA A 16 -1.54 -7.72 -4.42
N VAL A 17 -0.88 -6.57 -4.42
CA VAL A 17 0.26 -6.29 -5.30
C VAL A 17 1.49 -6.95 -4.67
N SER A 18 1.81 -8.15 -5.16
CA SER A 18 2.90 -8.96 -4.64
C SER A 18 4.21 -8.17 -4.50
N GLY A 19 4.79 -8.20 -3.30
CA GLY A 19 6.05 -7.53 -2.99
C GLY A 19 5.93 -6.03 -2.72
N PHE A 20 4.71 -5.47 -2.76
CA PHE A 20 4.42 -4.09 -2.34
C PHE A 20 3.89 -4.07 -0.90
N VAL A 21 4.81 -4.24 0.04
CA VAL A 21 4.60 -4.07 1.48
C VAL A 21 5.44 -2.89 1.94
N VAL A 22 4.87 -2.04 2.78
CA VAL A 22 5.57 -0.88 3.37
C VAL A 22 5.64 -0.99 4.88
N ASP A 23 6.81 -0.63 5.42
CA ASP A 23 7.06 -0.46 6.85
C ASP A 23 6.62 0.94 7.33
N PRO A 24 6.51 1.17 8.66
CA PRO A 24 6.17 2.48 9.21
C PRO A 24 7.18 3.55 8.81
N GLY A 25 6.72 4.62 8.16
CA GLY A 25 7.56 5.72 7.68
C GLY A 25 8.25 5.45 6.33
N GLU A 26 8.09 4.26 5.77
CA GLU A 26 8.57 3.96 4.43
C GLU A 26 7.65 4.54 3.35
N CYS A 27 8.23 5.04 2.26
CA CYS A 27 7.52 5.48 1.08
C CYS A 27 7.98 4.65 -0.11
N ARG A 28 7.03 3.98 -0.78
CA ARG A 28 7.27 3.25 -2.02
C ARG A 28 6.36 3.77 -3.12
N SER A 29 6.79 3.64 -4.37
CA SER A 29 5.99 3.96 -5.55
C SER A 29 6.03 2.80 -6.54
N ILE A 30 4.92 2.63 -7.25
CA ILE A 30 4.78 1.65 -8.32
C ILE A 30 3.92 2.24 -9.42
N THR A 31 4.21 1.89 -10.67
CA THR A 31 3.35 2.19 -11.82
C THR A 31 2.55 0.94 -12.15
N LEU A 32 1.22 1.08 -12.21
CA LEU A 32 0.28 0.00 -12.50
C LEU A 32 -0.69 0.49 -13.56
N GLU A 33 -1.03 -0.40 -14.50
CA GLU A 33 -2.00 -0.14 -15.56
C GLU A 33 -3.36 -0.78 -15.22
N GLY A 34 -4.45 -0.26 -15.79
CA GLY A 34 -5.79 -0.86 -15.62
C GLY A 34 -6.32 -0.83 -14.18
N VAL A 35 -6.05 0.26 -13.44
CA VAL A 35 -6.49 0.41 -12.06
C VAL A 35 -7.96 0.85 -12.00
N ASN A 36 -8.82 0.01 -11.44
CA ASN A 36 -10.23 0.30 -11.20
C ASN A 36 -10.49 0.62 -9.72
N SER A 37 -9.76 -0.01 -8.80
CA SER A 37 -9.84 0.26 -7.37
C SER A 37 -8.48 0.09 -6.67
N ILE A 38 -8.30 0.83 -5.58
CA ILE A 38 -7.13 0.76 -4.71
C ILE A 38 -7.60 0.52 -3.27
N GLY A 39 -6.99 -0.44 -2.59
CA GLY A 39 -7.17 -0.73 -1.18
C GLY A 39 -5.84 -0.76 -0.44
N ILE A 40 -5.85 -0.42 0.84
CA ILE A 40 -4.68 -0.55 1.71
C ILE A 40 -5.08 -1.38 2.91
N VAL A 41 -4.37 -2.49 3.12
CA VAL A 41 -4.65 -3.43 4.20
C VAL A 41 -3.47 -3.40 5.17
N GLY A 42 -3.73 -2.96 6.40
CA GLY A 42 -2.75 -2.97 7.47
C GLY A 42 -2.70 -4.34 8.17
N SER A 43 -1.51 -4.74 8.61
CA SER A 43 -1.26 -5.96 9.39
C SER A 43 -0.28 -5.68 10.54
N GLY A 44 -0.28 -6.54 11.57
CA GLY A 44 0.64 -6.44 12.72
C GLY A 44 0.06 -5.72 13.93
N THR A 45 0.91 -5.46 14.92
CA THR A 45 0.53 -4.83 16.20
C THR A 45 1.12 -3.42 16.31
N GLY A 46 0.30 -2.45 16.73
CA GLY A 46 0.67 -1.03 16.81
C GLY A 46 -0.21 -0.17 15.92
N SER A 47 -0.22 1.15 16.14
CA SER A 47 -0.91 2.12 15.28
C SER A 47 0.11 2.86 14.44
N SER A 48 -0.08 2.84 13.12
CA SER A 48 0.68 3.67 12.19
C SER A 48 -0.30 4.32 11.21
N ASN A 49 -0.08 5.60 10.92
CA ASN A 49 -0.91 6.32 9.95
C ASN A 49 -0.49 5.92 8.54
N VAL A 50 -1.44 5.41 7.76
CA VAL A 50 -1.24 5.24 6.32
C VAL A 50 -1.41 6.60 5.64
N LYS A 51 -0.32 7.16 5.12
CA LYS A 51 -0.35 8.39 4.31
C LYS A 51 -0.37 8.03 2.84
N ILE A 52 -1.42 8.44 2.14
CA ILE A 52 -1.56 8.26 0.70
C ILE A 52 -1.24 9.59 0.01
N SER A 53 -0.35 9.57 -0.96
CA SER A 53 -0.09 10.69 -1.86
C SER A 53 -0.11 10.16 -3.28
N PHE A 54 -0.89 10.79 -4.15
CA PHE A 54 -1.02 10.37 -5.55
C PHE A 54 -0.73 11.54 -6.49
N SER A 55 -0.24 11.18 -7.69
CA SER A 55 -0.09 12.09 -8.82
C SER A 55 -0.81 11.45 -10.00
N ILE A 56 -1.71 12.20 -10.64
CA ILE A 56 -2.48 11.70 -11.78
C ILE A 56 -1.76 12.14 -13.06
N ASN A 57 -1.39 11.18 -13.90
CA ASN A 57 -0.86 11.44 -15.23
C ASN A 57 -1.97 11.14 -16.26
N TYR A 58 -2.92 12.06 -16.38
CA TYR A 58 -4.04 11.92 -17.30
C TYR A 58 -3.62 12.28 -18.73
N LYS A 59 -3.84 11.36 -19.67
CA LYS A 59 -3.61 11.56 -21.11
C LYS A 59 -4.91 11.22 -21.85
N PHE A 60 -5.31 12.10 -22.77
CA PHE A 60 -6.48 11.92 -23.64
C PHE A 60 -6.07 11.40 -25.01
#